data_AF-A0A962EVD0-F1
#
_entry.id   AF-A0A962EVD0-F1
#
_cell.length_a   1.000
_cell.length_b   1.000
_cell.length_c   1.000
_cell.angle_alpha   90.00
_cell.angle_beta   90.00
_cell.angle_gamma   90.00
#
_symmetry.space_group_name_H-M   'P 1'
#
loop_
_entity.id
_entity.type
_entity.pdbx_description
1 polymer ?
#
loop_
_entity_poly.entity_id
_entity_poly.type
_entity_poly.pdbx_seq_one_letter_code
_entity_poly.pdbx_strand_id
1 'polypeptide(L)'
;MMHVSSVRQQIADHWQARLPPAGVLFADDDAFAAFYTSKYLIQDTAESIGVHMATGFSANPHAAYIEFWGVMQALVIQQDAIVELYKSIFGTAPMLAKPSPWLDIRDLRNRCAGHPARNTHSSKGTTLRSFMGRRFGDYEQIMYEQYDSATGTTAHPKVGLRKLISDYDLQAAGMLSAVLAELKQKCP
;
A
#
# COMPACT_ATOMS: atom_id res chain seq x y z
N MET A 1 -1.98 -15.49 -5.81
CA MET A 1 -2.46 -14.30 -6.56
C MET A 1 -3.05 -13.33 -5.55
N MET A 2 -2.71 -12.03 -5.63
CA MET A 2 -3.23 -11.01 -4.70
C MET A 2 -4.73 -10.76 -4.93
N HIS A 3 -5.48 -10.49 -3.87
CA HIS A 3 -6.91 -10.20 -3.92
C HIS A 3 -7.19 -8.88 -4.65
N VAL A 4 -6.34 -7.88 -4.43
CA VAL A 4 -6.37 -6.61 -5.17
C VAL A 4 -6.35 -6.83 -6.68
N SER A 5 -5.50 -7.75 -7.18
CA SER A 5 -5.40 -8.07 -8.61
C SER A 5 -6.72 -8.65 -9.15
N SER A 6 -7.33 -9.58 -8.40
CA SER A 6 -8.62 -10.17 -8.77
C SER A 6 -9.75 -9.13 -8.87
N VAL A 7 -9.92 -8.28 -7.85
CA VAL A 7 -11.01 -7.29 -7.84
C VAL A 7 -10.77 -6.21 -8.88
N ARG A 8 -9.53 -5.75 -9.05
CA ARG A 8 -9.17 -4.82 -10.12
C ARG A 8 -9.51 -5.39 -11.49
N GLN A 9 -9.25 -6.67 -11.73
CA GLN A 9 -9.56 -7.29 -13.02
C GLN A 9 -11.07 -7.25 -13.29
N GLN A 10 -11.90 -7.54 -12.28
CA GLN A 10 -13.35 -7.42 -12.40
C GLN A 10 -13.82 -5.98 -12.71
N ILE A 11 -13.15 -4.97 -12.14
CA ILE A 11 -13.40 -3.55 -12.49
C ILE A 11 -13.06 -3.31 -13.97
N ALA A 12 -11.92 -3.81 -14.44
CA ALA A 12 -11.49 -3.64 -15.82
C ALA A 12 -12.45 -4.33 -16.81
N ASP A 13 -12.84 -5.57 -16.52
CA ASP A 13 -13.75 -6.36 -17.35
C ASP A 13 -15.11 -5.68 -17.45
N HIS A 14 -15.65 -5.20 -16.31
CA HIS A 14 -16.91 -4.48 -16.28
C HIS A 14 -16.86 -3.18 -17.08
N TRP A 15 -15.79 -2.39 -16.91
CA TRP A 15 -15.58 -1.15 -17.64
C TRP A 15 -15.49 -1.36 -19.16
N GLN A 16 -14.75 -2.39 -19.60
CA GLN A 16 -14.58 -2.68 -21.02
C GLN A 16 -15.88 -3.18 -21.67
N ALA A 17 -16.67 -3.98 -20.95
CA ALA A 17 -17.94 -4.48 -21.44
C ALA A 17 -19.01 -3.38 -21.53
N ARG A 18 -18.88 -2.30 -20.74
CA ARG A 18 -19.89 -1.26 -20.57
C ARG A 18 -19.24 0.10 -20.53
N LEU A 19 -18.99 0.65 -21.72
CA LEU A 19 -18.57 2.05 -21.85
C LEU A 19 -19.76 2.94 -21.46
N PRO A 20 -19.72 3.69 -20.35
CA PRO A 20 -20.78 4.62 -20.05
C PRO A 20 -20.82 5.73 -21.11
N PRO A 21 -21.99 6.33 -21.36
CA PRO A 21 -22.07 7.56 -22.15
C PRO A 21 -21.15 8.63 -21.55
N ALA A 22 -20.51 9.43 -22.41
CA ALA A 22 -19.62 10.50 -21.98
C ALA A 22 -20.33 11.45 -20.99
N GLY A 23 -19.65 11.79 -19.89
CA GLY A 23 -20.16 12.72 -18.87
C GLY A 23 -21.15 12.15 -17.85
N VAL A 24 -21.45 10.84 -17.86
CA VAL A 24 -22.41 10.23 -16.92
C VAL A 24 -21.76 9.75 -15.62
N LEU A 25 -20.52 9.25 -15.69
CA LEU A 25 -19.87 8.61 -14.54
C LEU A 25 -18.90 9.52 -13.79
N PHE A 26 -18.16 10.35 -14.52
CA PHE A 26 -17.08 11.18 -13.98
C PHE A 26 -17.50 12.65 -13.97
N ALA A 27 -17.07 13.37 -12.94
CA ALA A 27 -17.37 14.79 -12.78
C ALA A 27 -16.73 15.65 -13.89
N ASP A 28 -15.52 15.28 -14.31
CA ASP A 28 -14.73 15.96 -15.34
C ASP A 28 -13.71 14.99 -15.99
N ASP A 29 -12.96 15.50 -16.96
CA ASP A 29 -11.92 14.73 -17.67
C ASP A 29 -10.77 14.30 -16.74
N ASP A 30 -10.50 15.05 -15.66
CA ASP A 30 -9.45 14.73 -14.69
C ASP A 30 -9.86 13.51 -13.86
N ALA A 31 -11.12 13.45 -13.40
CA ALA A 31 -11.68 12.28 -12.72
C ALA A 31 -11.65 11.03 -13.61
N PHE A 32 -11.94 11.17 -14.91
CA PHE A 32 -11.79 10.06 -15.86
C PHE A 32 -10.32 9.62 -16.01
N ALA A 33 -9.40 10.56 -16.17
CA ALA A 33 -7.97 10.28 -16.29
C ALA A 33 -7.41 9.60 -15.02
N ALA A 34 -7.82 10.07 -13.84
CA ALA A 34 -7.48 9.49 -12.55
C ALA A 34 -8.00 8.05 -12.43
N PHE A 35 -9.25 7.78 -12.80
CA PHE A 35 -9.81 6.43 -12.86
C PHE A 35 -8.99 5.52 -13.80
N TYR A 36 -8.75 6.00 -15.02
CA TYR A 36 -8.12 5.22 -16.08
C TYR A 36 -6.68 4.84 -15.70
N THR A 37 -5.87 5.82 -15.30
CA THR A 37 -4.47 5.62 -14.91
C THR A 37 -4.34 4.75 -13.65
N SER A 38 -5.16 5.01 -12.63
CA SER A 38 -5.13 4.25 -11.37
C SER A 38 -5.36 2.77 -11.60
N LYS A 39 -6.28 2.40 -12.49
CA LYS A 39 -6.56 1.01 -12.83
C LYS A 39 -5.30 0.29 -13.36
N TYR A 40 -4.45 0.94 -14.15
CA TYR A 40 -3.19 0.33 -14.62
C TYR A 40 -2.15 0.24 -13.51
N LEU A 41 -1.95 1.33 -12.75
CA LEU A 41 -1.00 1.34 -11.64
C LEU A 41 -1.30 0.26 -10.59
N ILE A 42 -2.58 0.02 -10.28
CA ILE A 42 -2.99 -1.04 -9.36
C ILE A 42 -2.61 -2.42 -9.89
N GLN A 43 -2.74 -2.67 -11.20
CA GLN A 43 -2.34 -3.93 -11.81
C GLN A 43 -0.83 -4.11 -11.75
N ASP A 44 -0.08 -3.14 -12.25
CA ASP A 44 1.38 -3.21 -12.36
C ASP A 44 2.03 -3.44 -10.98
N THR A 45 1.52 -2.74 -9.96
CA THR A 45 1.99 -2.90 -8.58
C THR A 45 1.58 -4.26 -8.00
N ALA A 46 0.34 -4.72 -8.18
CA ALA A 46 -0.11 -6.00 -7.63
C ALA A 46 0.65 -7.19 -8.22
N GLU A 47 0.89 -7.17 -9.53
CA GLU A 47 1.66 -8.21 -10.22
C GLU A 47 3.12 -8.18 -9.77
N SER A 48 3.75 -7.00 -9.74
CA SER A 48 5.15 -6.85 -9.33
C SER A 48 5.37 -7.30 -7.88
N ILE A 49 4.50 -6.87 -6.95
CA ILE A 49 4.56 -7.27 -5.54
C ILE A 49 4.33 -8.77 -5.41
N GLY A 50 3.31 -9.32 -6.09
CA GLY A 50 2.97 -10.74 -6.03
C GLY A 50 4.09 -11.64 -6.53
N VAL A 51 4.71 -11.29 -7.67
CA VAL A 51 5.86 -12.02 -8.23
C VAL A 51 7.06 -11.92 -7.29
N HIS A 52 7.39 -10.72 -6.80
CA HIS A 52 8.53 -10.55 -5.91
C HIS A 52 8.35 -11.29 -4.57
N MET A 53 7.13 -11.30 -4.01
CA MET A 53 6.81 -12.07 -2.80
C MET A 53 6.92 -13.58 -2.97
N ALA A 54 6.73 -14.09 -4.19
CA ALA A 54 6.91 -15.50 -4.51
C ALA A 54 8.39 -15.86 -4.69
N THR A 55 9.18 -14.95 -5.27
CA THR A 55 10.62 -15.15 -5.50
C THR A 55 11.46 -14.94 -4.24
N GLY A 56 11.07 -13.99 -3.38
CA GLY A 56 11.86 -13.56 -2.23
C GLY A 56 12.92 -12.50 -2.59
N PHE A 57 13.59 -11.97 -1.57
CA PHE A 57 14.69 -11.01 -1.75
C PHE A 57 15.95 -11.69 -2.27
N SER A 58 16.76 -10.93 -3.00
CA SER A 58 18.07 -11.35 -3.48
C SER A 58 19.00 -11.76 -2.35
N ALA A 59 19.86 -12.75 -2.62
CA ALA A 59 20.94 -13.13 -1.70
C ALA A 59 22.04 -12.05 -1.59
N ASN A 60 22.11 -11.10 -2.55
CA ASN A 60 23.03 -9.97 -2.48
C ASN A 60 22.43 -8.87 -1.59
N PRO A 61 23.07 -8.49 -0.46
CA PRO A 61 22.52 -7.52 0.49
C PRO A 61 22.24 -6.13 -0.08
N HIS A 62 22.97 -5.68 -1.11
CA HIS A 62 22.75 -4.39 -1.74
C HIS A 62 21.55 -4.43 -2.69
N ALA A 63 21.40 -5.52 -3.44
CA ALA A 63 20.23 -5.75 -4.29
C ALA A 63 18.97 -5.90 -3.44
N ALA A 64 19.02 -6.75 -2.40
CA ALA A 64 17.92 -6.95 -1.44
C ALA A 64 17.46 -5.62 -0.82
N TYR A 65 18.40 -4.73 -0.52
CA TYR A 65 18.07 -3.42 0.05
C TYR A 65 17.29 -2.53 -0.93
N ILE A 66 17.68 -2.50 -2.21
CA ILE A 66 16.93 -1.75 -3.24
C ILE A 66 15.58 -2.40 -3.47
N GLU A 67 15.52 -3.74 -3.53
CA GLU A 67 14.28 -4.51 -3.66
C GLU A 67 13.31 -4.22 -2.51
N PHE A 68 13.77 -4.16 -1.26
CA PHE A 68 12.94 -3.77 -0.12
C PHE A 68 12.31 -2.40 -0.33
N TRP A 69 13.11 -1.40 -0.72
CA TRP A 69 12.58 -0.07 -1.01
C TRP A 69 11.64 -0.04 -2.21
N GLY A 70 11.91 -0.86 -3.23
CA GLY A 70 11.04 -1.06 -4.39
C GLY A 70 9.68 -1.61 -3.98
N VAL A 71 9.64 -2.64 -3.14
CA VAL A 71 8.41 -3.24 -2.60
C VAL A 71 7.64 -2.22 -1.78
N MET A 72 8.30 -1.51 -0.86
CA MET A 72 7.65 -0.47 -0.05
C MET A 72 7.08 0.67 -0.91
N GLN A 73 7.80 1.08 -1.95
CA GLN A 73 7.34 2.12 -2.86
C GLN A 73 6.17 1.63 -3.73
N ALA A 74 6.21 0.39 -4.24
CA ALA A 74 5.13 -0.21 -4.99
C ALA A 74 3.83 -0.29 -4.17
N LEU A 75 3.93 -0.66 -2.89
CA LEU A 75 2.78 -0.66 -1.98
C LEU A 75 2.18 0.74 -1.81
N VAL A 76 3.02 1.78 -1.65
CA VAL A 76 2.53 3.15 -1.51
C VAL A 76 1.89 3.67 -2.81
N ILE A 77 2.49 3.37 -3.97
CA ILE A 77 1.89 3.71 -5.28
C ILE A 77 0.55 3.01 -5.45
N GLN A 78 0.44 1.73 -5.09
CA GLN A 78 -0.82 0.99 -5.14
C GLN A 78 -1.87 1.63 -4.24
N GLN A 79 -1.49 2.00 -3.02
CA GLN A 79 -2.37 2.70 -2.09
C GLN A 79 -2.91 4.02 -2.68
N ASP A 80 -2.02 4.87 -3.20
CA ASP A 80 -2.42 6.15 -3.78
C ASP A 80 -3.33 5.95 -5.01
N ALA A 81 -3.01 4.99 -5.88
CA ALA A 81 -3.86 4.65 -7.03
C ALA A 81 -5.25 4.14 -6.61
N ILE A 82 -5.36 3.31 -5.57
CA ILE A 82 -6.67 2.87 -5.06
C ILE A 82 -7.47 4.07 -4.51
N VAL A 83 -6.82 5.01 -3.83
CA VAL A 83 -7.49 6.23 -3.33
C VAL A 83 -7.99 7.09 -4.48
N GLU A 84 -7.20 7.31 -5.52
CA GLU A 84 -7.61 8.10 -6.69
C GLU A 84 -8.72 7.41 -7.48
N LEU A 85 -8.64 6.08 -7.68
CA LEU A 85 -9.73 5.31 -8.27
C LEU A 85 -11.02 5.42 -7.43
N TYR A 86 -10.93 5.33 -6.10
CA TYR A 86 -12.10 5.50 -5.23
C TYR A 86 -12.69 6.92 -5.34
N LYS A 87 -11.85 7.96 -5.29
CA LYS A 87 -12.28 9.36 -5.45
C LYS A 87 -12.95 9.60 -6.79
N SER A 88 -12.44 9.02 -7.88
CA SER A 88 -13.02 9.21 -9.21
C SER A 88 -14.47 8.71 -9.31
N ILE A 89 -14.86 7.75 -8.46
CA ILE A 89 -16.20 7.13 -8.47
C ILE A 89 -17.13 7.72 -7.41
N PHE A 90 -16.60 8.04 -6.22
CA PHE A 90 -17.38 8.53 -5.07
C PHE A 90 -17.24 10.04 -4.80
N GLY A 91 -16.36 10.73 -5.52
CA GLY A 91 -16.05 12.16 -5.32
C GLY A 91 -15.29 12.48 -4.01
N THR A 92 -14.98 11.47 -3.19
CA THR A 92 -14.35 11.64 -1.88
C THR A 92 -13.34 10.52 -1.61
N ALA A 93 -12.39 10.75 -0.70
CA ALA A 93 -11.42 9.72 -0.31
C ALA A 93 -12.07 8.65 0.57
N PRO A 94 -11.61 7.38 0.52
CA PRO A 94 -12.13 6.33 1.38
C PRO A 94 -11.76 6.61 2.85
N MET A 95 -12.67 6.27 3.76
CA MET A 95 -12.39 6.31 5.20
C MET A 95 -11.67 5.02 5.62
N LEU A 96 -10.49 5.17 6.23
CA LEU A 96 -9.71 4.05 6.76
C LEU A 96 -10.08 3.80 8.23
N ALA A 97 -10.71 2.66 8.52
CA ALA A 97 -10.96 2.23 9.90
C ALA A 97 -9.65 1.87 10.61
N LYS A 98 -9.55 2.14 11.91
CA LYS A 98 -8.40 1.75 12.75
C LYS A 98 -8.73 0.51 13.59
N PRO A 99 -7.82 -0.47 13.73
CA PRO A 99 -6.48 -0.56 13.13
C PRO A 99 -6.51 -0.77 11.60
N SER A 100 -5.47 -0.31 10.90
CA SER A 100 -5.43 -0.31 9.43
C SER A 100 -4.07 -0.83 8.92
N PRO A 101 -4.02 -2.06 8.36
CA PRO A 101 -2.84 -2.57 7.68
C PRO A 101 -2.29 -1.62 6.61
N TRP A 102 -3.17 -0.86 5.95
CA TRP A 102 -2.81 0.20 5.04
C TRP A 102 -1.93 1.28 5.68
N LEU A 103 -2.37 1.82 6.83
CA LEU A 103 -1.60 2.82 7.59
C LEU A 103 -0.32 2.19 8.16
N ASP A 104 -0.40 0.94 8.63
CA ASP A 104 0.74 0.22 9.19
C ASP A 104 1.90 0.05 8.18
N ILE A 105 1.60 -0.15 6.88
CA ILE A 105 2.60 -0.17 5.81
C ILE A 105 3.29 1.19 5.65
N ARG A 106 2.53 2.29 5.64
CA ARG A 106 3.11 3.64 5.52
C ARG A 106 3.97 3.96 6.74
N ASP A 107 3.49 3.62 7.92
CA ASP A 107 4.22 3.82 9.17
C ASP A 107 5.50 2.97 9.20
N LEU A 108 5.45 1.72 8.75
CA LEU A 108 6.63 0.89 8.59
C LEU A 108 7.65 1.53 7.63
N ARG A 109 7.24 1.92 6.41
CA ARG A 109 8.11 2.59 5.44
C ARG A 109 8.79 3.81 6.07
N ASN A 110 8.00 4.68 6.69
CA ASN A 110 8.48 5.93 7.26
C ASN A 110 9.45 5.68 8.42
N ARG A 111 9.13 4.75 9.32
CA ARG A 111 10.04 4.32 10.39
C ARG A 111 11.36 3.80 9.82
N CYS A 112 11.32 2.89 8.85
CA CYS A 112 12.51 2.32 8.23
C CYS A 112 13.38 3.38 7.53
N ALA A 113 12.76 4.46 7.03
CA ALA A 113 13.46 5.59 6.41
C ALA A 113 14.07 6.58 7.43
N GLY A 114 13.88 6.32 8.73
CA GLY A 114 14.39 7.16 9.80
C GLY A 114 13.56 8.40 10.11
N HIS A 115 12.31 8.45 9.61
CA HIS A 115 11.38 9.47 10.11
C HIS A 115 11.20 9.28 11.62
N PRO A 116 11.34 10.35 12.42
CA PRO A 116 11.22 10.25 13.86
C PRO A 116 9.80 9.81 14.21
N ALA A 117 9.67 8.68 14.89
CA ALA A 117 8.43 8.34 15.56
C ALA A 117 8.37 9.18 16.84
N ARG A 118 7.61 10.29 16.81
CA ARG A 118 7.28 11.01 18.05
C ARG A 118 6.36 10.11 18.85
N ASN A 119 6.81 9.68 20.01
CA ASN A 119 5.95 8.97 20.94
C ASN A 119 4.93 9.97 21.49
N THR A 120 3.69 9.94 20.98
CA THR A 120 2.62 10.87 21.37
C THR A 120 2.21 10.75 22.84
N HIS A 121 2.71 9.74 23.55
CA HIS A 121 2.44 9.48 24.96
C HIS A 121 3.54 9.94 25.92
N SER A 122 4.71 10.39 25.45
CA SER A 122 5.78 10.87 26.34
C SER A 122 5.76 12.39 26.44
N SER A 123 5.45 12.91 27.62
CA SER A 123 5.46 14.34 27.99
C SER A 123 6.84 15.02 27.96
N LYS A 124 7.90 14.24 27.69
CA LYS A 124 9.25 14.72 27.37
C LYS A 124 9.61 14.16 26.00
N GLY A 125 10.11 15.00 25.09
CA GLY A 125 10.36 14.73 23.67
C GLY A 125 11.31 13.57 23.38
N THR A 126 10.87 12.35 23.68
CA THR A 126 11.58 11.11 23.41
C THR A 126 11.53 10.89 21.91
N THR A 127 12.71 10.93 21.27
CA THR A 127 12.81 10.77 19.83
C THR A 127 13.26 9.36 19.54
N LEU A 128 12.36 8.55 19.01
CA LEU A 128 12.73 7.25 18.45
C LEU A 128 13.28 7.48 17.05
N ARG A 129 14.51 7.03 16.82
CA ARG A 129 15.14 7.03 15.50
C ARG A 129 15.26 5.60 15.03
N SER A 130 14.90 5.36 13.78
CA SER A 130 14.97 4.02 13.20
C SER A 130 15.84 4.01 11.96
N PHE A 131 16.43 2.86 11.67
CA PHE A 131 17.27 2.67 10.50
C PHE A 131 17.08 1.26 9.95
N MET A 132 16.87 1.15 8.64
CA MET A 132 16.85 -0.13 7.96
C MET A 132 18.25 -0.55 7.54
N GLY A 133 18.76 -1.63 8.15
CA GLY A 133 20.02 -2.24 7.75
C GLY A 133 19.90 -3.05 6.45
N ARG A 134 21.04 -3.41 5.85
CA ARG A 134 21.09 -4.23 4.61
C ARG A 134 20.92 -5.73 4.85
N ARG A 135 20.93 -6.16 6.11
CA ARG A 135 20.69 -7.54 6.55
C ARG A 135 19.38 -7.61 7.33
N PHE A 136 18.32 -7.13 6.71
CA PHE A 136 17.03 -6.95 7.35
C PHE A 136 16.24 -8.26 7.50
N GLY A 137 16.61 -9.32 6.77
CA GLY A 137 15.90 -10.60 6.80
C GLY A 137 15.12 -10.84 5.51
N ASP A 138 13.92 -11.36 5.62
CA ASP A 138 13.08 -11.76 4.48
C ASP A 138 11.61 -11.36 4.69
N TYR A 139 10.72 -11.87 3.85
CA TYR A 139 9.29 -11.59 3.96
C TYR A 139 8.63 -12.14 5.22
N GLU A 140 9.11 -13.25 5.79
CA GLU A 140 8.53 -13.80 7.02
C GLU A 140 8.90 -12.94 8.22
N GLN A 141 10.10 -12.36 8.19
CA GLN A 141 10.54 -11.48 9.26
C GLN A 141 11.60 -10.49 8.76
N ILE A 142 11.21 -9.22 8.70
CA ILE A 142 12.16 -8.12 8.59
C ILE A 142 12.52 -7.58 9.98
N MET A 143 13.71 -7.02 10.10
CA MET A 143 14.24 -6.42 11.32
C MET A 143 14.91 -5.09 10.98
N TYR A 144 14.62 -4.08 11.79
CA TYR A 144 15.26 -2.76 11.69
C TYR A 144 15.83 -2.35 13.05
N GLU A 145 16.74 -1.38 13.05
CA GLU A 145 17.30 -0.82 14.28
C GLU A 145 16.43 0.33 14.78
N GLN A 146 16.23 0.41 16.09
CA GLN A 146 15.53 1.51 16.72
C GLN A 146 16.30 1.98 17.95
N TYR A 147 16.79 3.22 17.87
CA TYR A 147 17.43 3.89 18.98
C TYR A 147 16.41 4.71 19.77
N ASP A 148 16.40 4.52 21.09
CA ASP A 148 15.62 5.31 22.03
C ASP A 148 16.51 6.31 22.77
N SER A 149 16.31 7.59 22.48
CA SER A 149 17.06 8.68 23.12
C SER A 149 16.82 8.82 24.62
N ALA A 150 15.70 8.32 25.16
CA ALA A 150 15.42 8.42 26.59
C ALA A 150 16.20 7.38 27.39
N THR A 151 16.37 6.17 26.86
CA THR A 151 17.07 5.08 27.53
C THR A 151 18.52 4.94 27.09
N GLY A 152 18.89 5.53 25.95
CA GLY A 152 20.21 5.34 25.32
C GLY A 152 20.39 3.93 24.76
N THR A 153 19.30 3.19 24.56
CA THR A 153 19.33 1.79 24.13
C THR A 153 18.91 1.62 22.68
N THR A 154 19.46 0.58 22.04
CA THR A 154 19.04 0.15 20.71
C THR A 154 18.24 -1.13 20.81
N ALA A 155 17.05 -1.12 20.25
CA ALA A 155 16.22 -2.30 20.04
C ALA A 155 16.28 -2.75 18.58
N HIS A 156 15.88 -4.00 18.35
CA HIS A 156 15.76 -4.59 17.01
C HIS A 156 14.34 -5.10 16.77
N PRO A 157 13.35 -4.20 16.54
CA PRO A 157 11.99 -4.63 16.27
C PRO A 157 11.90 -5.53 15.05
N LYS A 158 11.01 -6.52 15.13
CA LYS A 158 10.75 -7.50 14.08
C LYS A 158 9.33 -7.36 13.55
N VAL A 159 9.16 -7.47 12.24
CA VAL A 159 7.86 -7.34 11.57
C VAL A 159 7.70 -8.46 10.55
N GLY A 160 6.55 -9.14 10.59
CA GLY A 160 6.17 -10.11 9.57
C GLY A 160 5.65 -9.40 8.32
N LEU A 161 6.54 -9.11 7.36
CA LEU A 161 6.21 -8.31 6.18
C LEU A 161 5.17 -9.00 5.29
N ARG A 162 5.26 -10.33 5.10
CA ARG A 162 4.28 -11.12 4.34
C ARG A 162 2.89 -10.99 4.93
N LYS A 163 2.77 -11.13 6.25
CA LYS A 163 1.50 -11.00 6.95
C LYS A 163 0.94 -9.59 6.76
N LEU A 164 1.77 -8.57 6.97
CA LEU A 164 1.35 -7.17 6.82
C LEU A 164 0.84 -6.87 5.40
N ILE A 165 1.55 -7.34 4.36
CA ILE A 165 1.12 -7.18 2.96
C ILE A 165 -0.17 -7.96 2.69
N SER A 166 -0.33 -9.16 3.26
CA SER A 166 -1.54 -9.97 3.09
C SER A 166 -2.77 -9.34 3.76
N ASP A 167 -2.60 -8.78 4.96
CA ASP A 167 -3.66 -8.06 5.67
C ASP A 167 -4.05 -6.77 4.91
N TYR A 168 -3.07 -6.08 4.34
CA TYR A 168 -3.29 -4.94 3.45
C TYR A 168 -4.03 -5.33 2.16
N ASP A 169 -3.61 -6.41 1.50
CA ASP A 169 -4.24 -6.93 0.27
C ASP A 169 -5.74 -7.19 0.49
N LEU A 170 -6.10 -7.80 1.63
CA LEU A 170 -7.50 -8.00 2.01
C LEU A 170 -8.26 -6.68 2.23
N GLN A 171 -7.67 -5.73 2.97
CA GLN A 171 -8.30 -4.43 3.23
C GLN A 171 -8.47 -3.63 1.93
N ALA A 172 -7.46 -3.61 1.07
CA ALA A 172 -7.46 -2.90 -0.21
C ALA A 172 -8.45 -3.51 -1.22
N ALA A 173 -8.54 -4.84 -1.28
CA ALA A 173 -9.54 -5.53 -2.08
C ALA A 173 -10.98 -5.19 -1.65
N GLY A 174 -11.21 -4.97 -0.36
CA GLY A 174 -12.50 -4.48 0.15
C GLY A 174 -12.89 -3.12 -0.42
N MET A 175 -11.94 -2.18 -0.51
CA MET A 175 -12.19 -0.85 -1.10
C MET A 175 -12.48 -0.95 -2.60
N LEU A 176 -11.71 -1.77 -3.33
CA LEU A 176 -11.97 -2.00 -4.74
C LEU A 176 -13.31 -2.69 -4.98
N SER A 177 -13.75 -3.55 -4.05
CA SER A 177 -15.05 -4.20 -4.15
C SER A 177 -16.20 -3.20 -4.00
N ALA A 178 -16.05 -2.20 -3.13
CA ALA A 178 -16.99 -1.08 -3.04
C ALA A 178 -17.04 -0.27 -4.35
N VAL A 179 -15.88 0.00 -4.96
CA VAL A 179 -15.82 0.68 -6.27
C VAL A 179 -16.50 -0.14 -7.36
N LEU A 180 -16.24 -1.45 -7.42
CA LEU A 180 -16.90 -2.34 -8.38
C LEU A 180 -18.42 -2.37 -8.19
N ALA A 181 -18.90 -2.40 -6.95
CA ALA A 181 -20.32 -2.37 -6.65
C ALA A 181 -20.97 -1.06 -7.14
N GLU A 182 -20.33 0.07 -6.89
CA GLU A 182 -20.81 1.39 -7.34
C GLU A 182 -20.80 1.50 -8.87
N LEU A 183 -19.74 1.02 -9.53
CA LEU A 183 -19.68 0.97 -10.99
C LEU A 183 -20.83 0.15 -11.57
N LYS A 184 -21.14 -1.02 -11.00
CA LYS A 184 -22.25 -1.86 -11.45
C LYS A 184 -23.62 -1.17 -11.28
N GLN A 185 -23.76 -0.30 -10.30
CA GLN A 185 -24.99 0.47 -10.10
C GLN A 185 -25.11 1.63 -11.09
N LYS A 186 -24.02 2.38 -11.32
CA LYS A 186 -23.99 3.51 -12.24
C LYS A 186 -23.92 3.10 -13.72
N CYS A 187 -23.44 1.89 -14.00
CA CYS A 187 -23.24 1.33 -15.35
C CYS A 187 -23.83 -0.10 -15.45
N PRO A 188 -25.17 -0.24 -15.42
CA PRO A 188 -25.88 -1.53 -15.41
C PRO A 188 -25.89 -2.28 -16.74
#